data_AF-A0A2E9CBD6-F1
#
_entry.id   AF-A0A2E9CBD6-F1
#
_cell.length_a   1.000
_cell.length_b   1.000
_cell.length_c   1.000
_cell.angle_alpha   90.00
_cell.angle_beta   90.00
_cell.angle_gamma   90.00
#
_symmetry.space_group_name_H-M   'P 1'
#
loop_
_entity.id
_entity.type
_entity.pdbx_description
1 polymer ?
#
loop_
_entity_poly.entity_id
_entity_poly.type
_entity_poly.pdbx_seq_one_letter_code
_entity_poly.pdbx_strand_id
1 'polypeptide(L)'
;MFSKNDCEQCEHLESEINSSKNLHSLEMCKVVLSDSGLADLKMEHNWISNIDILPFNAIFSNGKMIESWSGSSIEKFNSKLKKHTD
;
A
#
# COMPACT_ATOMS: atom_id res chain seq x y z
N MET A 1 -1.00 -0.02 -2.10
CA MET A 1 -0.47 1.06 -1.25
C MET A 1 -1.41 2.24 -1.28
N PHE A 2 -1.88 2.69 -0.12
CA PHE A 2 -2.65 3.91 0.04
C PHE A 2 -1.70 5.08 0.30
N SER A 3 -1.95 6.17 -0.39
CA SER A 3 -1.12 7.38 -0.46
C SER A 3 -2.00 8.63 -0.48
N LYS A 4 -1.38 9.81 -0.56
CA LYS A 4 -2.00 11.10 -0.87
C LYS A 4 -1.07 11.88 -1.80
N ASN A 5 -1.61 12.94 -2.41
CA ASN A 5 -0.81 13.93 -3.13
C ASN A 5 0.19 14.58 -2.16
N ASP A 6 1.39 14.87 -2.67
CA ASP A 6 2.50 15.46 -1.91
C ASP A 6 2.94 14.61 -0.71
N CYS A 7 3.02 13.29 -0.89
CA CYS A 7 3.54 12.35 0.11
C CYS A 7 4.95 11.88 -0.26
N GLU A 8 5.97 12.60 0.18
CA GLU A 8 7.39 12.28 -0.07
C GLU A 8 7.74 10.83 0.33
N GLN A 9 7.27 10.38 1.50
CA GLN A 9 7.51 9.01 1.96
C GLN A 9 6.85 7.95 1.07
N CYS A 10 5.70 8.28 0.46
CA CYS A 10 5.00 7.39 -0.44
C CYS A 10 5.73 7.29 -1.78
N GLU A 11 6.20 8.42 -2.31
CA GLU A 11 6.99 8.49 -3.54
C GLU A 11 8.33 7.76 -3.39
N HIS A 12 9.00 7.93 -2.25
CA HIS A 12 10.24 7.22 -1.95
C HIS A 12 10.02 5.69 -1.98
N LEU A 13 9.02 5.19 -1.24
CA LEU A 13 8.72 3.77 -1.22
C LEU A 13 8.31 3.25 -2.61
N GLU A 14 7.51 4.00 -3.37
CA GLU A 14 7.12 3.62 -4.73
C GLU A 14 8.32 3.49 -5.67
N SER A 15 9.27 4.42 -5.59
CA SER A 15 10.51 4.37 -6.37
C SER A 15 11.35 3.12 -6.05
N GLU A 16 11.48 2.80 -4.76
CA GLU A 16 12.20 1.61 -4.29
C GLU A 16 11.52 0.31 -4.76
N ILE A 17 10.18 0.26 -4.68
CA ILE A 17 9.37 -0.87 -5.17
C ILE A 17 9.55 -1.05 -6.68
N ASN A 18 9.45 0.03 -7.47
CA ASN A 18 9.58 -0.01 -8.93
C ASN A 18 11.01 -0.38 -9.39
N SER A 19 12.02 -0.07 -8.57
CA SER A 19 13.41 -0.44 -8.81
C SER A 19 13.70 -1.90 -8.44
N SER A 20 12.84 -2.53 -7.63
CA SER A 20 12.96 -3.92 -7.21
C SER A 20 12.50 -4.86 -8.32
N LYS A 21 13.37 -5.78 -8.74
CA LYS A 21 13.03 -6.82 -9.73
C LYS A 21 12.18 -7.97 -9.17
N ASN A 22 11.79 -7.91 -7.89
CA ASN A 22 11.21 -9.05 -7.16
C ASN A 22 9.66 -9.15 -7.21
N LEU A 23 8.99 -8.49 -8.13
CA LEU A 23 7.51 -8.45 -8.20
C LEU A 23 6.89 -9.43 -9.21
N HIS A 24 7.60 -10.47 -9.63
CA HIS A 24 7.21 -11.29 -10.78
C HIS A 24 5.79 -11.91 -10.73
N SER A 25 5.20 -12.08 -9.54
CA SER A 25 3.84 -12.60 -9.35
C SER A 25 2.89 -11.65 -8.59
N LEU A 26 3.33 -10.43 -8.30
CA LEU A 26 2.58 -9.47 -7.49
C LEU A 26 2.24 -8.23 -8.29
N GLU A 27 0.95 -7.92 -8.38
CA GLU A 27 0.47 -6.65 -8.91
C GLU A 27 0.47 -5.59 -7.81
N MET A 28 1.22 -4.51 -8.03
CA MET A 28 1.21 -3.35 -7.14
C MET A 28 0.16 -2.35 -7.61
N CYS A 29 -0.74 -1.96 -6.72
CA CYS A 29 -1.70 -0.89 -6.95
C CYS A 29 -1.46 0.25 -5.96
N LYS A 30 -1.48 1.50 -6.45
CA LYS A 30 -1.44 2.72 -5.63
C LYS A 30 -2.81 3.41 -5.64
N VAL A 31 -3.35 3.68 -4.46
CA VAL A 31 -4.60 4.42 -4.26
C VAL A 31 -4.28 5.77 -3.63
N VAL A 32 -4.60 6.87 -4.31
CA VAL A 32 -4.27 8.23 -3.88
C VAL A 32 -5.49 8.85 -3.21
N LEU A 33 -5.59 8.74 -1.88
CA LEU A 33 -6.79 9.09 -1.09
C LEU A 33 -7.24 10.56 -1.17
N SER A 34 -6.39 11.45 -1.69
CA SER A 34 -6.71 12.86 -1.93
C SER A 34 -7.42 13.12 -3.26
N ASP A 35 -7.47 12.14 -4.16
CA ASP A 35 -8.13 12.29 -5.45
C ASP A 35 -9.66 12.26 -5.28
N SER A 36 -10.34 13.12 -6.03
CA SER A 36 -11.80 13.25 -5.99
C SER A 36 -12.49 11.94 -6.40
N GLY A 37 -13.48 11.50 -5.63
CA GLY A 37 -14.24 10.26 -5.87
C GLY A 37 -13.87 9.10 -4.94
N LEU A 38 -12.84 9.24 -4.10
CA LEU A 38 -12.44 8.21 -3.14
C LEU A 38 -13.04 8.40 -1.73
N ALA A 39 -13.92 9.39 -1.57
CA ALA A 39 -14.72 9.57 -0.36
C ALA A 39 -15.61 8.35 -0.11
N ASP A 40 -16.18 7.77 -1.17
CA ASP A 40 -17.06 6.61 -1.09
C ASP A 40 -16.30 5.35 -0.65
N LEU A 41 -15.04 5.20 -1.06
CA LEU A 41 -14.15 4.11 -0.63
C LEU A 41 -13.92 4.09 0.89
N LYS A 42 -13.83 5.27 1.50
CA LYS A 42 -13.74 5.40 2.98
C LYS A 42 -15.04 4.99 3.67
N MET A 43 -16.19 5.19 3.02
CA MET A 43 -17.51 4.82 3.55
C MET A 43 -17.81 3.32 3.39
N GLU A 44 -17.41 2.71 2.29
CA GLU A 44 -17.62 1.27 2.03
C GLU A 44 -16.67 0.38 2.83
N HIS A 45 -15.50 0.91 3.18
CA HIS A 45 -14.45 0.18 3.88
C HIS A 45 -13.92 0.95 5.09
N ASN A 46 -14.59 0.79 6.23
CA ASN A 46 -14.29 1.48 7.49
C ASN A 46 -12.82 1.42 7.93
N TRP A 47 -12.08 0.36 7.57
CA TRP A 47 -10.66 0.26 7.92
C TRP A 47 -9.79 1.29 7.20
N ILE A 48 -10.18 1.75 6.00
CA ILE A 48 -9.49 2.81 5.25
C ILE A 48 -9.65 4.17 5.95
N SER A 49 -10.82 4.38 6.57
CA SER A 49 -11.11 5.61 7.33
C SER A 49 -10.21 5.80 8.55
N ASN A 50 -9.56 4.74 9.04
CA ASN A 50 -8.66 4.76 10.19
C ASN A 50 -7.17 4.85 9.79
N ILE A 51 -6.87 5.15 8.51
CA ILE A 51 -5.48 5.30 8.05
C ILE A 51 -4.98 6.70 8.43
N ASP A 52 -4.20 6.75 9.51
CA ASP A 52 -3.61 8.00 10.01
C ASP A 52 -2.16 8.21 9.55
N ILE A 53 -1.49 7.15 9.09
CA ILE A 53 -0.07 7.15 8.72
C ILE A 53 0.09 6.65 7.29
N LEU A 54 0.75 7.45 6.45
CA LEU A 54 1.04 7.14 5.06
C LEU A 54 2.56 6.95 4.84
N PRO A 55 2.98 6.12 3.86
CA PRO A 55 2.13 5.22 3.07
C PRO A 55 1.53 4.11 3.94
N PHE A 56 0.29 3.72 3.65
CA PHE A 56 -0.34 2.54 4.25
C PHE A 56 -0.35 1.40 3.25
N ASN A 57 0.32 0.31 3.59
CA ASN A 57 0.49 -0.85 2.75
C ASN A 57 -0.51 -1.93 3.18
N ALA A 58 -1.05 -2.64 2.20
CA ALA A 58 -1.95 -3.75 2.43
C ALA A 58 -1.73 -4.81 1.36
N ILE A 59 -1.78 -6.08 1.76
CA ILE A 59 -1.74 -7.23 0.85
C ILE A 59 -3.14 -7.81 0.76
N PHE A 60 -3.62 -7.99 -0.47
CA PHE A 60 -4.89 -8.63 -0.76
C PHE A 60 -4.67 -9.97 -1.45
N SER A 61 -5.44 -10.98 -1.06
CA SER A 61 -5.49 -12.28 -1.71
C SER A 61 -6.93 -12.81 -1.68
N ASN A 62 -7.42 -13.32 -2.83
CA ASN A 62 -8.80 -13.79 -2.99
C ASN A 62 -9.86 -12.78 -2.50
N GLY A 63 -9.66 -11.50 -2.82
CA GLY A 63 -10.58 -10.41 -2.43
C GLY A 63 -10.57 -10.05 -0.94
N LYS A 64 -9.67 -10.61 -0.13
CA LYS A 64 -9.55 -10.32 1.31
C LYS A 64 -8.20 -9.67 1.62
N MET A 65 -8.20 -8.70 2.52
CA MET A 65 -6.95 -8.19 3.10
C MET A 65 -6.40 -9.23 4.07
N ILE A 66 -5.13 -9.60 3.87
CA ILE A 66 -4.46 -10.62 4.70
C ILE A 66 -3.37 -10.05 5.61
N GLU A 67 -2.86 -8.85 5.31
CA GLU A 67 -1.84 -8.16 6.09
C GLU A 67 -1.87 -6.67 5.77
N SER A 68 -1.52 -5.83 6.75
CA SER A 68 -1.41 -4.38 6.54
C SER A 68 -0.40 -3.73 7.47
N TRP A 69 0.22 -2.63 7.04
CA TRP A 69 1.18 -1.87 7.85
C TRP A 69 1.40 -0.47 7.30
N SER A 70 1.75 0.46 8.19
CA SER A 70 2.18 1.80 7.81
C SER A 70 3.70 1.92 7.66
N GLY A 71 4.13 2.90 6.86
CA GLY A 71 5.50 3.37 6.73
C GLY A 71 6.16 3.01 5.39
N SER A 72 7.27 3.70 5.10
CA SER A 72 7.99 3.67 3.82
C SER A 72 9.24 2.78 3.78
N SER A 73 9.52 1.99 4.81
CA SER A 73 10.70 1.11 4.84
C SER A 73 10.59 -0.03 3.81
N ILE A 74 11.56 -0.07 2.88
CA ILE A 74 11.66 -1.13 1.89
C ILE A 74 12.00 -2.48 2.54
N GLU A 75 12.77 -2.51 3.64
CA GLU A 75 13.09 -3.77 4.32
C GLU A 75 11.82 -4.38 4.92
N LYS A 76 10.98 -3.56 5.56
CA LYS A 76 9.68 -4.00 6.08
C LYS A 76 8.76 -4.46 4.96
N PHE A 77 8.71 -3.72 3.85
CA PHE A 77 7.92 -4.11 2.67
C PHE A 77 8.34 -5.49 2.15
N ASN A 78 9.63 -5.71 1.89
CA ASN A 78 10.16 -6.98 1.41
C ASN A 78 9.96 -8.13 2.42
N SER A 79 10.18 -7.86 3.71
CA SER A 79 9.95 -8.84 4.77
C SER A 79 8.48 -9.29 4.82
N LYS A 80 7.54 -8.37 4.66
CA LYS A 80 6.10 -8.68 4.61
C LYS A 80 5.72 -9.43 3.36
N LEU A 81 6.24 -9.05 2.19
CA LEU A 81 5.98 -9.79 0.95
C LEU A 81 6.48 -11.23 1.03
N LYS A 82 7.72 -11.43 1.48
CA LYS A 82 8.35 -12.76 1.59
C LYS A 82 7.50 -13.75 2.40
N LYS A 83 6.86 -13.28 3.47
CA LYS A 83 5.96 -14.09 4.32
C LYS A 83 4.74 -14.66 3.56
N HIS A 84 4.38 -14.07 2.42
CA HIS A 84 3.17 -14.40 1.66
C HIS A 84 3.46 -14.88 0.23
N THR A 85 4.72 -14.92 -0.20
CA THR A 85 5.13 -15.38 -1.53
C THR A 85 5.99 -16.64 -1.52
N ASP A 86 6.58 -16.99 -0.37
CA ASP A 86 7.30 -18.25 -0.14
C ASP A 86 6.34 -19.33 0.42
#